data_AF-A0A072V9H5-F1
#
_entry.id   AF-A0A072V9H5-F1
#
_cell.length_a   1.000
_cell.length_b   1.000
_cell.length_c   1.000
_cell.angle_alpha   90.00
_cell.angle_beta   90.00
_cell.angle_gamma   90.00
#
_symmetry.space_group_name_H-M   'P 1'
#
loop_
_entity.id
_entity.type
_entity.pdbx_description
1 polymer ?
#
loop_
_entity_poly.entity_id
_entity_poly.type
_entity_poly.pdbx_seq_one_letter_code
_entity_poly.pdbx_strand_id
1 'polypeptide(L)'
;MKEVSQKIEKDSILLGATAVEDKLQNGVRECIDKLARAGIKLWVLTGDKIETSINVAYCVSQIRCQKRVNLEINSVFGKIRMFDELD
;
A
#
# COMPACT_ATOMS: atom_id res chain seq x y z
N MET A 1 -13.08 15.93 -25.35
CA MET A 1 -13.31 16.27 -23.92
C MET A 1 -12.02 16.42 -23.15
N LYS A 2 -11.17 15.38 -23.03
CA LYS A 2 -9.91 15.46 -22.26
C LYS A 2 -9.00 16.64 -22.62
N GLU A 3 -8.83 16.94 -23.91
CA GLU A 3 -7.98 18.06 -24.37
C GLU A 3 -8.51 19.44 -23.97
N VAL A 4 -9.84 19.60 -23.88
CA VAL A 4 -10.45 20.87 -23.46
C VAL A 4 -10.30 21.02 -21.94
N SER A 5 -10.51 19.95 -21.17
CA SER A 5 -10.27 19.93 -19.72
C SER A 5 -8.82 20.26 -19.38
N GLN A 6 -7.84 19.66 -20.06
CA GLN A 6 -6.41 19.94 -19.85
C GLN A 6 -6.01 21.39 -20.17
N LYS A 7 -6.71 22.07 -21.08
CA LYS A 7 -6.48 23.48 -21.37
C LYS A 7 -7.02 24.39 -20.26
N ILE A 8 -8.12 23.98 -19.61
CA ILE A 8 -8.77 24.73 -18.52
C ILE A 8 -8.06 24.49 -17.19
N GLU A 9 -7.50 23.30 -16.95
CA GLU A 9 -6.79 22.93 -15.70
C GLU A 9 -5.36 23.52 -15.57
N LYS A 10 -4.98 24.49 -16.43
CA LYS A 10 -3.69 25.19 -16.36
C LYS A 10 -3.70 26.29 -15.29
N ASP A 11 -2.53 26.63 -14.77
CA ASP A 11 -2.30 27.74 -13.83
C ASP A 11 -3.14 27.73 -12.54
N SER A 12 -3.54 26.53 -12.09
CA SER A 12 -4.28 26.35 -10.83
C SER A 12 -3.35 26.51 -9.61
N ILE A 13 -3.88 27.07 -8.52
CA ILE A 13 -3.17 27.22 -7.24
C ILE A 13 -3.54 26.05 -6.32
N LEU A 14 -2.54 25.34 -5.79
CA LEU A 14 -2.77 24.29 -4.79
C LEU A 14 -3.21 24.93 -3.46
N LEU A 15 -4.48 24.76 -3.10
CA LEU A 15 -5.03 25.27 -1.83
C LEU A 15 -4.78 24.33 -0.65
N GLY A 16 -4.66 23.03 -0.91
CA GLY A 16 -4.46 22.02 0.12
C GLY A 16 -4.58 20.60 -0.43
N ALA A 17 -4.28 19.63 0.41
CA ALA A 17 -4.43 18.20 0.11
C ALA A 17 -5.29 17.54 1.20
N THR A 18 -6.08 16.55 0.80
CA THR A 18 -6.80 15.68 1.73
C THR A 18 -6.19 14.29 1.70
N ALA A 19 -6.26 13.59 2.83
CA ALA A 19 -5.85 12.19 2.93
C ALA A 19 -7.02 11.39 3.47
N VAL A 20 -7.30 10.26 2.83
CA VAL A 20 -8.31 9.30 3.28
C VAL A 20 -7.61 7.99 3.57
N GLU A 21 -7.75 7.51 4.80
CA GLU A 21 -7.25 6.18 5.19
C GLU A 21 -8.30 5.13 4.81
N ASP A 22 -7.87 4.14 4.02
CA ASP A 22 -8.65 2.93 3.84
C ASP A 22 -8.43 2.02 5.05
N LYS A 23 -9.47 1.90 5.88
CA LYS A 23 -9.38 1.18 7.15
C LYS A 23 -9.39 -0.31 6.91
N LEU A 24 -8.29 -0.96 7.30
CA LEU A 24 -8.23 -2.42 7.38
C LEU A 24 -9.26 -2.94 8.39
N GLN A 25 -9.71 -4.17 8.16
CA GLN A 25 -10.60 -4.85 9.07
C GLN A 25 -9.94 -5.04 10.45
N ASN A 26 -10.79 -5.07 11.49
CA ASN A 26 -10.34 -5.29 12.86
C ASN A 26 -9.60 -6.62 12.99
N GLY A 27 -8.46 -6.61 13.69
CA GLY A 27 -7.64 -7.82 13.93
C GLY A 27 -6.72 -8.23 12.77
N VAL A 28 -6.85 -7.65 11.57
CA VAL A 28 -5.96 -7.97 10.44
C VAL A 28 -4.50 -7.66 10.78
N ARG A 29 -4.24 -6.49 11.38
CA ARG A 29 -2.88 -6.09 11.80
C ARG A 29 -2.29 -7.07 12.82
N GLU A 30 -3.07 -7.50 13.82
CA GLU A 30 -2.61 -8.44 14.85
C GLU A 30 -2.37 -9.84 14.28
N CYS A 31 -3.24 -10.30 13.37
CA CYS A 31 -3.08 -11.57 12.68
C CYS A 31 -1.78 -11.58 11.85
N ILE A 32 -1.54 -10.53 11.07
CA ILE A 32 -0.33 -10.43 10.26
C ILE A 32 0.92 -10.36 11.14
N ASP A 33 0.90 -9.63 12.25
CA ASP A 33 2.03 -9.63 13.21
C ASP A 33 2.33 -11.05 13.73
N LYS A 34 1.29 -11.80 14.13
CA LYS A 34 1.46 -13.18 14.62
C LYS A 34 2.04 -14.09 13.54
N LEU A 35 1.53 -14.01 12.31
CA LEU A 35 2.04 -14.77 11.17
C LEU A 35 3.49 -14.42 10.86
N ALA A 36 3.84 -13.13 10.87
CA ALA A 36 5.19 -12.65 10.64
C ALA A 36 6.15 -13.12 11.75
N ARG A 37 5.73 -13.06 13.02
CA ARG A 37 6.52 -13.55 14.16
C ARG A 37 6.71 -15.07 14.14
N ALA A 38 5.77 -15.80 13.54
CA ALA A 38 5.90 -17.24 13.28
C ALA A 38 6.80 -17.56 12.06
N GLY A 39 7.32 -16.56 11.35
CA GLY A 39 8.17 -16.74 10.17
C GLY A 39 7.40 -17.11 8.90
N ILE A 40 6.08 -16.91 8.87
CA ILE A 40 5.23 -17.23 7.73
C ILE A 40 5.31 -16.09 6.70
N LYS A 41 5.66 -16.42 5.45
CA LYS A 41 5.68 -15.45 4.34
C LYS A 41 4.25 -15.16 3.89
N LEU A 42 3.91 -13.88 3.77
CA LEU A 42 2.59 -13.40 3.35
C LEU A 42 2.64 -12.87 1.92
N TRP A 43 1.80 -13.44 1.06
CA TRP A 43 1.62 -12.99 -0.32
C TRP A 43 0.22 -12.41 -0.47
N VAL A 44 0.14 -11.19 -1.00
CA VAL A 44 -1.11 -10.50 -1.27
C VAL A 44 -1.35 -10.55 -2.77
N LEU A 45 -2.39 -11.28 -3.19
CA LEU A 45 -2.87 -11.27 -4.56
C LEU A 45 -4.07 -10.33 -4.63
N THR A 46 -3.99 -9.32 -5.50
CA THR A 46 -5.02 -8.29 -5.62
C THR A 46 -5.34 -8.00 -7.09
N GLY A 47 -6.63 -7.84 -7.37
CA GLY A 47 -7.13 -7.35 -8.66
C GLY A 47 -7.35 -5.83 -8.67
N ASP A 48 -7.09 -5.16 -7.55
CA ASP A 48 -7.18 -3.70 -7.46
C ASP A 48 -5.91 -3.04 -8.00
N LYS A 49 -5.94 -1.71 -8.10
CA LYS A 49 -4.81 -0.88 -8.47
C LYS A 49 -3.59 -1.13 -7.60
N ILE A 50 -2.43 -0.97 -8.24
CA ILE A 50 -1.13 -1.11 -7.59
C ILE A 50 -0.99 -0.10 -6.44
N GLU A 51 -1.44 1.14 -6.64
CA GLU A 51 -1.31 2.21 -5.65
C GLU A 51 -2.08 1.92 -4.36
N THR A 52 -3.30 1.37 -4.47
CA THR A 52 -4.09 0.94 -3.29
C THR A 52 -3.36 -0.16 -2.52
N SER A 53 -2.78 -1.11 -3.26
CA SER A 53 -2.10 -2.26 -2.69
C SER A 53 -0.84 -1.85 -1.92
N ILE A 54 -0.11 -0.85 -2.43
CA ILE A 54 1.03 -0.23 -1.72
C ILE A 54 0.56 0.41 -0.42
N ASN A 55 -0.55 1.16 -0.43
CA ASN A 55 -1.08 1.79 0.79
C ASN A 55 -1.46 0.75 1.85
N VAL A 56 -2.11 -0.35 1.45
CA VAL A 56 -2.45 -1.46 2.35
C VAL A 56 -1.20 -2.08 2.96
N ALA A 57 -0.17 -2.35 2.16
CA ALA A 57 1.08 -2.92 2.66
C ALA A 57 1.81 -1.95 3.61
N TYR A 58 1.79 -0.65 3.33
CA TYR A 58 2.34 0.36 4.23
C TYR A 58 1.63 0.36 5.59
N CYS A 59 0.28 0.34 5.61
CA CYS A 59 -0.52 0.26 6.83
C CYS A 59 -0.21 -0.99 7.68
N VAL A 60 0.14 -2.11 7.04
CA VAL A 60 0.54 -3.36 7.71
C VAL A 60 1.98 -3.29 8.20
N SER A 61 2.89 -2.63 7.46
CA SER A 61 4.30 -2.54 7.84
C SER A 61 4.56 -1.69 9.10
N GLN A 62 3.66 -0.76 9.45
CA GLN A 62 3.79 0.13 10.61
C GLN A 62 3.51 -0.52 11.97
N ILE A 63 3.56 -1.84 12.08
CA ILE A 63 3.34 -2.53 13.36
C ILE A 63 4.52 -2.23 14.32
N ARG A 64 4.17 -1.69 15.50
CA ARG A 64 5.02 -0.94 16.46
C ARG A 64 6.27 -1.64 17.03
N CYS A 65 6.65 -2.83 16.58
CA CYS A 65 7.69 -3.62 17.22
C CYS A 65 8.72 -4.16 16.21
N GLN A 66 9.66 -3.30 15.79
CA GLN A 66 10.99 -3.55 15.19
C GLN A 66 11.20 -4.62 14.10
N LYS A 67 10.20 -5.41 13.71
CA LYS A 67 10.30 -6.46 12.69
C LYS A 67 9.50 -6.04 11.47
N ARG A 68 10.22 -5.84 10.36
CA ARG A 68 9.62 -5.60 9.05
C ARG A 68 8.98 -6.90 8.54
N VAL A 69 7.73 -6.81 8.10
CA VAL A 69 7.01 -7.94 7.52
C VAL A 69 7.35 -8.00 6.04
N ASN A 70 7.84 -9.15 5.60
CA ASN A 70 8.12 -9.45 4.20
C ASN A 70 6.81 -9.68 3.45
N LEU A 71 6.34 -8.65 2.74
CA LEU A 71 5.10 -8.67 1.96
C LEU A 71 5.44 -8.66 0.47
N GLU A 72 4.96 -9.68 -0.23
CA GLU A 72 4.99 -9.71 -1.69
C GLU A 72 3.59 -9.46 -2.23
N ILE A 73 3.45 -8.40 -3.02
CA ILE A 73 2.20 -8.07 -3.70
C ILE A 73 2.32 -8.47 -5.16
N ASN A 74 1.45 -9.38 -5.59
CA ASN A 74 1.32 -9.76 -6.98
C ASN A 74 0.01 -9.18 -7.52
N SER A 75 0.14 -8.33 -8.54
CA SER A 75 -0.99 -7.80 -9.32
C SER A 75 -0.88 -8.30 -10.76
N VAL A 76 -2.02 -8.41 -11.44
CA VAL A 76 -2.07 -8.68 -12.89
C VAL A 76 -1.21 -7.68 -13.69
N PHE A 77 -1.02 -6.48 -13.14
CA PHE A 77 -0.26 -5.38 -13.74
C PHE A 77 1.22 -5.31 -13.32
N GLY A 78 1.69 -6.17 -12.41
CA GLY A 78 3.08 -6.18 -11.96
C GLY A 78 3.31 -6.81 -10.59
N LYS A 79 4.55 -7.17 -10.31
CA LYS A 79 5.01 -7.71 -9.02
C LYS A 79 5.74 -6.63 -8.23
N ILE A 80 5.30 -6.36 -7.01
CA ILE A 80 5.97 -5.45 -6.08
C ILE A 80 6.40 -6.23 -4.85
N ARG A 81 7.70 -6.18 -4.60
CA ARG A 81 8.30 -6.69 -3.37
C ARG A 81 8.53 -5.51 -2.44
N MET A 82 7.83 -5.48 -1.32
CA MET A 82 8.20 -4.59 -0.22
C MET A 82 9.23 -5.30 0.64
N PHE A 83 10.50 -5.04 0.37
CA PHE A 83 11.65 -5.55 1.14
C PHE A 83 12.71 -4.46 1.31
N ASP A 84 13.44 -4.58 2.41
CA ASP A 84 14.74 -3.92 2.60
C ASP A 84 15.71 -4.39 1.51
N GLU A 85 16.28 -3.44 0.78
CA GLU A 85 17.69 -3.56 0.38
C GLU A 85 18.52 -3.36 1.64
N LEU A 86 18.97 -4.44 2.26
CA LEU A 86 20.13 -4.46 3.16
C LEU A 86 20.66 -5.91 3.14
N ASP A 87 21.67 -6.11 2.29
CA ASP A 87 22.59 -7.25 2.10
C ASP A 87 22.02 -8.68 1.97
#